data_AF-A0A8H3QBI5-F1
#
_entry.id   AF-A0A8H3QBI5-F1
#
_cell.length_a   1.000
_cell.length_b   1.000
_cell.length_c   1.000
_cell.angle_alpha   90.00
_cell.angle_beta   90.00
_cell.angle_gamma   90.00
#
_symmetry.space_group_name_H-M   'P 1'
#
loop_
_entity.id
_entity.type
_entity.pdbx_description
1 polymer ?
#
loop_
_entity_poly.entity_id
_entity_poly.type
_entity_poly.pdbx_seq_one_letter_code
_entity_poly.pdbx_strand_id
1 'polypeptide(L)'
;MLTSNNISELERLLIKCHYLNGLFITNDIGFNWDKLFCVLARSSPIHLFKFKFSNATTNYTVKEKPVPAAPNLESLKLFFDKWKDRHPMLLQFGNIENVESLIEEYKAKGLDKKYNNIVSYGKGFDGFEWI
;
A
#
# COMPACT_ATOMS: atom_id res chain seq x y z
N MET A 1 -6.02 -4.17 -12.22
CA MET A 1 -4.54 -4.13 -12.21
C MET A 1 -4.09 -2.74 -12.62
N LEU A 2 -3.31 -2.06 -11.77
CA LEU A 2 -2.72 -0.76 -12.00
C LEU A 2 -1.33 -0.94 -12.63
N THR A 3 -1.09 -0.28 -13.75
CA THR A 3 0.27 -0.14 -14.31
C THR A 3 0.88 1.20 -13.86
N SER A 4 2.21 1.36 -13.94
CA SER A 4 2.89 2.62 -13.59
C SER A 4 2.37 3.83 -14.38
N ASN A 5 1.87 3.61 -15.61
CA ASN A 5 1.27 4.64 -16.46
C ASN A 5 -0.11 5.08 -15.97
N ASN A 6 -0.80 4.24 -15.18
CA ASN A 6 -2.12 4.58 -14.63
C ASN A 6 -2.05 5.36 -13.32
N ILE A 7 -0.85 5.56 -12.74
CA ILE A 7 -0.69 6.28 -11.47
C ILE A 7 -1.18 7.73 -11.56
N SER A 8 -0.99 8.40 -12.71
CA SER A 8 -1.49 9.77 -12.90
C SER A 8 -3.01 9.84 -12.94
N GLU A 9 -3.67 8.86 -13.56
CA GLU A 9 -5.14 8.80 -13.57
C GLU A 9 -5.68 8.42 -12.19
N LEU A 10 -5.01 7.54 -11.46
CA LEU A 10 -5.31 7.28 -10.05
C LEU A 10 -5.23 8.57 -9.22
N GLU A 11 -4.18 9.37 -9.40
CA GLU A 11 -4.05 10.66 -8.70
C GLU A 11 -5.24 11.57 -8.96
N ARG A 12 -5.68 11.69 -10.22
CA ARG A 12 -6.87 12.49 -10.58
C ARG A 12 -8.14 11.95 -9.93
N LEU A 13 -8.29 10.63 -9.83
CA LEU A 13 -9.43 10.00 -9.15
C LEU A 13 -9.40 10.27 -7.64
N LEU A 14 -8.25 10.12 -6.98
CA LEU A 14 -8.11 10.38 -5.54
C LEU A 14 -8.51 11.81 -5.18
N ILE A 15 -8.12 12.78 -6.00
CA ILE A 15 -8.48 14.20 -5.81
C ILE A 15 -9.98 14.42 -5.95
N LYS A 16 -10.66 13.71 -6.86
CA LYS A 16 -12.10 13.89 -7.14
C LYS A 16 -13.01 13.09 -6.21
N CYS A 17 -12.55 11.94 -5.72
CA CYS A 17 -13.37 11.00 -4.94
C CYS A 17 -13.29 11.31 -3.44
N HIS A 18 -13.86 12.43 -2.99
CA HIS A 18 -13.75 12.88 -1.59
C HIS A 18 -14.28 11.89 -0.55
N TYR A 19 -15.25 11.04 -0.91
CA TYR A 19 -15.84 10.04 -0.01
C TYR A 19 -15.18 8.65 -0.10
N LEU A 20 -14.12 8.50 -0.89
CA LEU A 20 -13.39 7.24 -0.97
C LEU A 20 -12.80 6.91 0.40
N ASN A 21 -13.22 5.76 0.96
CA ASN A 21 -12.79 5.32 2.28
C ASN A 21 -11.88 4.07 2.26
N GLY A 22 -11.81 3.40 1.11
CA GLY A 22 -10.95 2.24 0.90
C GLY A 22 -10.41 2.15 -0.52
N LEU A 23 -9.19 1.66 -0.63
CA LEU A 23 -8.50 1.45 -1.90
C LEU A 23 -7.81 0.08 -1.93
N PHE A 24 -8.10 -0.71 -2.95
CA PHE A 24 -7.40 -1.96 -3.23
C PHE A 24 -6.60 -1.81 -4.53
N ILE A 25 -5.28 -1.93 -4.41
CA ILE A 25 -4.32 -1.85 -5.51
C ILE A 25 -3.72 -3.22 -5.78
N THR A 26 -3.87 -3.65 -7.03
CA THR A 26 -3.12 -4.76 -7.65
C THR A 26 -2.19 -4.17 -8.69
N ASN A 27 -0.98 -4.70 -8.82
CA ASN A 27 0.03 -4.15 -9.72
C ASN A 27 0.39 -5.11 -10.88
N ASP A 28 1.21 -4.63 -11.81
CA ASP A 28 1.86 -5.43 -12.85
C ASP A 28 3.38 -5.54 -12.61
N ILE A 29 4.08 -6.35 -13.40
CA ILE A 29 5.55 -6.46 -13.40
C ILE A 29 6.18 -5.06 -13.56
N GLY A 30 7.15 -4.72 -12.69
CA GLY A 30 7.88 -3.46 -12.77
C GLY A 30 7.07 -2.24 -12.31
N PHE A 31 6.01 -2.45 -11.54
CA PHE A 31 5.21 -1.38 -10.98
C PHE A 31 6.02 -0.48 -10.03
N ASN A 32 5.89 0.83 -10.22
CA ASN A 32 6.59 1.82 -9.41
C ASN A 32 5.82 2.10 -8.10
N TRP A 33 6.08 1.27 -7.09
CA TRP A 33 5.50 1.41 -5.75
C TRP A 33 5.87 2.73 -5.07
N ASP A 34 7.10 3.22 -5.25
CA ASP A 34 7.56 4.47 -4.63
C ASP A 34 6.73 5.67 -5.11
N LYS A 35 6.50 5.74 -6.42
CA LYS A 35 5.65 6.77 -7.03
C LYS A 35 4.21 6.65 -6.54
N LEU A 36 3.69 5.43 -6.39
CA LEU A 36 2.36 5.21 -5.83
C LEU A 36 2.26 5.77 -4.41
N PHE A 37 3.17 5.41 -3.51
CA PHE A 37 3.15 5.88 -2.12
C PHE A 37 3.27 7.40 -2.02
N CYS A 38 4.11 8.02 -2.85
CA CYS A 38 4.16 9.49 -2.97
C CYS A 38 2.81 10.11 -3.35
N VAL A 39 2.14 9.53 -4.36
CA VAL A 39 0.81 10.00 -4.81
C VAL A 39 -0.25 9.79 -3.74
N LEU A 40 -0.26 8.63 -3.08
CA LEU A 40 -1.21 8.36 -2.00
C LEU A 40 -1.02 9.35 -0.85
N ALA A 41 0.21 9.59 -0.41
CA ALA A 41 0.51 10.55 0.66
C ALA A 41 0.00 11.98 0.35
N ARG A 42 0.16 12.41 -0.90
CA ARG A 42 -0.16 13.78 -1.34
C ARG A 42 -1.64 13.98 -1.66
N SER A 43 -2.23 13.03 -2.37
CA SER A 43 -3.46 13.28 -3.14
C SER A 43 -4.68 12.50 -2.63
N SER A 44 -4.50 11.65 -1.62
CA SER A 44 -5.60 10.90 -1.04
C SER A 44 -6.58 11.77 -0.26
N PRO A 45 -7.90 11.50 -0.36
CA PRO A 45 -8.91 12.21 0.39
C PRO A 45 -8.82 11.89 1.89
N ILE A 46 -9.33 12.79 2.74
CA ILE A 46 -9.23 12.69 4.21
C ILE A 46 -9.98 11.47 4.79
N HIS A 47 -10.99 11.00 4.07
CA HIS A 47 -11.80 9.84 4.44
C HIS A 47 -11.20 8.51 4.02
N LEU A 48 -10.11 8.50 3.23
CA LEU A 48 -9.42 7.26 2.87
C LEU A 48 -8.59 6.78 4.05
N PHE A 49 -8.85 5.57 4.52
CA PHE A 49 -8.03 4.95 5.58
C PHE A 49 -7.85 3.44 5.41
N LYS A 50 -8.61 2.78 4.53
CA LYS A 50 -8.47 1.34 4.25
C LYS A 50 -7.61 1.14 3.00
N PHE A 51 -6.51 0.40 3.12
CA PHE A 51 -5.66 0.07 1.99
C PHE A 51 -5.40 -1.43 1.92
N LYS A 52 -5.46 -1.94 0.70
CA LYS A 52 -4.96 -3.26 0.35
C LYS A 52 -3.97 -3.13 -0.80
N PHE A 53 -2.79 -3.70 -0.64
CA PHE A 53 -1.74 -3.72 -1.65
C PHE A 53 -1.40 -5.15 -1.96
N SER A 54 -1.70 -5.64 -3.17
CA SER A 54 -1.35 -6.98 -3.60
C SER A 54 -0.36 -6.90 -4.76
N ASN A 55 0.73 -7.64 -4.62
CA ASN A 55 1.69 -7.85 -5.69
C ASN A 55 1.26 -9.06 -6.53
N ALA A 56 0.83 -8.84 -7.78
CA ALA A 56 0.37 -9.91 -8.66
C ALA A 56 1.53 -10.79 -9.19
N THR A 57 2.77 -10.37 -8.96
CA THR A 57 3.95 -10.88 -9.67
C THR A 57 4.57 -12.14 -9.06
N THR A 58 4.07 -12.63 -7.93
CA THR A 58 4.70 -13.76 -7.19
C THR A 58 4.62 -15.13 -7.88
N ASN A 59 4.05 -15.19 -9.08
CA ASN A 59 3.87 -16.44 -9.82
C ASN A 59 4.94 -16.63 -10.91
N TYR A 60 5.78 -15.62 -11.18
CA TYR A 60 6.78 -15.68 -12.25
C TYR A 60 8.18 -15.42 -11.70
N THR A 61 8.84 -16.48 -11.24
CA THR A 61 10.29 -16.51 -11.03
C THR A 61 11.01 -16.55 -12.38
N VAL A 62 11.09 -15.41 -13.06
CA VAL A 62 12.04 -15.29 -14.17
C VAL A 62 13.43 -15.15 -13.55
N LYS A 63 14.18 -16.27 -13.58
CA LYS A 63 15.50 -16.48 -12.97
C LYS A 63 16.59 -15.46 -13.34
N GLU A 64 16.31 -14.50 -14.23
CA GLU A 64 17.36 -13.74 -14.93
C GLU A 64 17.38 -12.24 -14.60
N LYS A 65 16.34 -11.67 -13.96
CA LYS A 65 16.41 -10.31 -13.40
C LYS A 65 15.54 -10.19 -12.14
N PRO A 66 16.09 -9.83 -10.97
CA PRO A 66 15.28 -9.39 -9.86
C PRO A 66 14.67 -8.04 -10.26
N VAL A 67 13.45 -8.05 -10.76
CA VAL A 67 12.63 -6.84 -10.76
C VAL A 67 12.31 -6.59 -9.29
N PRO A 68 12.67 -5.44 -8.70
CA PRO A 68 12.32 -5.17 -7.31
C PRO A 68 10.78 -5.13 -7.24
N ALA A 69 10.22 -6.23 -6.76
CA ALA A 69 8.78 -6.39 -6.60
C ALA A 69 8.28 -5.67 -5.34
N ALA A 70 9.21 -5.18 -4.52
CA ALA A 70 8.97 -4.47 -3.28
C ALA A 70 9.27 -2.97 -3.41
N PRO A 71 8.54 -2.12 -2.67
CA PRO A 71 8.88 -0.71 -2.53
C PRO A 71 10.22 -0.50 -1.84
N ASN A 72 10.82 0.67 -2.06
CA ASN A 72 11.80 1.17 -1.11
C ASN A 72 11.10 1.42 0.23
N LEU A 73 11.64 0.84 1.32
CA LEU A 73 11.13 1.01 2.67
C LEU A 73 11.07 2.49 3.07
N GLU A 74 11.96 3.32 2.56
CA GLU A 74 11.96 4.77 2.80
C GLU A 74 10.71 5.46 2.24
N SER A 75 10.25 5.06 1.05
CA SER A 75 9.02 5.59 0.45
C SER A 75 7.79 5.19 1.26
N LEU A 76 7.76 3.94 1.75
CA LEU A 76 6.68 3.43 2.60
C LEU A 76 6.67 4.14 3.97
N LYS A 77 7.84 4.35 4.55
CA LYS A 77 8.03 5.12 5.78
C LYS A 77 7.56 6.57 5.63
N LEU A 78 7.92 7.22 4.52
CA LEU A 78 7.47 8.57 4.20
C LEU A 78 5.93 8.63 4.08
N PHE A 79 5.32 7.64 3.43
CA PHE A 79 3.87 7.54 3.34
C PHE A 79 3.21 7.46 4.72
N PHE A 80 3.74 6.60 5.61
CA PHE A 80 3.29 6.47 6.99
C PHE A 80 3.43 7.78 7.78
N ASP A 81 4.59 8.44 7.68
CA ASP A 81 4.86 9.69 8.39
C ASP A 81 3.95 10.83 7.91
N LYS A 82 3.60 10.86 6.62
CA LYS A 82 2.64 11.83 6.04
C LYS A 82 1.19 11.56 6.42
N TRP A 83 0.89 10.39 7.00
CA TRP A 83 -0.46 10.02 7.42
C TRP A 83 -0.75 10.23 8.90
N LYS A 84 0.25 10.61 9.68
CA LYS A 84 0.19 10.69 11.15
C LYS A 84 -0.93 11.55 11.73
N ASP A 85 -1.43 12.52 10.95
CA ASP A 85 -2.47 13.50 11.31
C ASP A 85 -3.84 13.17 10.67
N ARG A 86 -3.99 11.97 10.10
CA ARG A 86 -5.23 11.47 9.47
C ARG A 86 -5.86 10.35 10.30
N HIS A 87 -7.01 9.85 9.86
CA HIS A 87 -7.61 8.65 10.42
C HIS A 87 -6.61 7.49 10.43
N PRO A 88 -6.54 6.71 11.52
CA PRO A 88 -5.72 5.50 11.58
C PRO A 88 -5.92 4.62 10.34
N MET A 89 -4.82 4.22 9.71
CA MET A 89 -4.87 3.35 8.54
C MET A 89 -5.28 1.94 8.95
N LEU A 90 -6.02 1.27 8.06
CA LEU A 90 -6.19 -0.16 8.01
C LEU A 90 -5.38 -0.65 6.79
N LEU A 91 -4.33 -1.45 6.99
CA LEU A 91 -3.40 -1.83 5.92
C LEU A 91 -3.35 -3.34 5.72
N GLN A 92 -3.45 -3.83 4.48
CA GLN A 92 -3.12 -5.22 4.16
C GLN A 92 -2.11 -5.28 3.03
N PHE A 93 -1.08 -6.11 3.21
CA PHE A 93 -0.06 -6.35 2.21
C PHE A 93 -0.16 -7.81 1.75
N GLY A 94 -0.43 -8.03 0.47
CA GLY A 94 -0.39 -9.33 -0.17
C GLY A 94 0.95 -9.50 -0.90
N ASN A 95 1.78 -10.41 -0.41
CA ASN A 95 3.03 -10.85 -1.05
C ASN A 95 3.99 -9.70 -1.43
N ILE A 96 4.16 -8.70 -0.55
CA ILE A 96 5.16 -7.64 -0.71
C ILE A 96 6.31 -7.92 0.26
N GLU A 97 7.51 -8.21 -0.29
CA GLU A 97 8.70 -8.49 0.52
C GLU A 97 9.14 -7.29 1.35
N ASN A 98 9.84 -7.55 2.46
CA ASN A 98 10.47 -6.57 3.35
C ASN A 98 9.52 -5.59 4.08
N VAL A 99 8.20 -5.71 3.92
CA VAL A 99 7.24 -4.85 4.62
C VAL A 99 7.08 -5.25 6.09
N GLU A 100 7.26 -6.53 6.42
CA GLU A 100 7.07 -7.08 7.78
C GLU A 100 7.99 -6.44 8.82
N SER A 101 9.27 -6.22 8.50
CA SER A 101 10.21 -5.59 9.43
C SER A 101 9.84 -4.15 9.76
N LEU A 102 9.36 -3.39 8.76
CA LEU A 102 8.87 -2.03 8.95
C LEU A 102 7.57 -2.00 9.77
N ILE A 103 6.68 -2.96 9.55
CA ILE A 103 5.45 -3.13 10.34
C ILE A 103 5.79 -3.32 11.81
N GLU A 104 6.72 -4.23 12.13
CA GLU A 104 7.14 -4.49 13.50
C GLU A 104 7.83 -3.27 14.14
N GLU A 105 8.63 -2.50 13.39
CA GLU A 105 9.19 -1.22 13.88
C GLU A 105 8.09 -0.23 14.28
N TYR A 106 7.05 -0.09 13.46
CA TYR A 106 5.95 0.84 13.75
C TYR A 106 5.05 0.34 14.90
N LYS A 107 4.82 -0.97 15.02
CA LYS A 107 4.15 -1.57 16.18
C LYS A 107 4.93 -1.31 17.47
N ALA A 108 6.25 -1.52 17.47
CA ALA A 108 7.11 -1.31 18.63
C ALA A 108 7.13 0.15 19.13
N LYS A 109 6.90 1.12 18.23
CA LYS A 109 6.76 2.54 18.58
C LYS A 109 5.41 2.92 19.21
N GLY A 110 4.51 1.96 19.45
CA GLY A 110 3.16 2.23 19.98
C GLY A 110 2.28 2.98 18.98
N LEU A 111 2.56 2.82 17.68
CA LEU A 111 1.73 3.32 16.58
C LEU A 111 0.76 2.24 16.08
N ASP A 112 0.66 1.12 16.78
CA ASP A 112 -0.32 0.05 16.60
C ASP A 112 -1.77 0.59 16.50
N LYS A 113 -2.12 1.59 17.32
CA LYS A 113 -3.43 2.29 17.22
C LYS A 113 -3.61 3.18 15.98
N LYS A 114 -2.51 3.51 15.29
CA LYS A 114 -2.52 4.30 14.04
C LYS A 114 -2.58 3.43 12.78
N TYR A 115 -2.23 2.14 12.90
CA TYR A 115 -2.27 1.17 11.82
C TYR A 115 -3.02 -0.06 12.31
N ASN A 116 -4.34 0.06 12.40
CA ASN A 116 -5.19 -1.03 12.79
C ASN A 116 -4.97 -2.19 11.80
N ASN A 117 -4.65 -3.37 12.30
CA ASN A 117 -4.60 -4.62 11.54
C ASN A 117 -3.69 -4.59 10.31
N ILE A 118 -2.39 -4.30 10.48
CA ILE A 118 -1.43 -4.62 9.41
C ILE A 118 -1.25 -6.15 9.32
N VAL A 119 -1.74 -6.74 8.23
CA VAL A 119 -1.69 -8.20 7.99
C VAL A 119 -0.97 -8.51 6.67
N SER A 120 -0.07 -9.50 6.69
CA SER A 120 0.71 -9.97 5.55
C SER A 120 0.42 -11.44 5.19
N TYR A 121 -0.77 -11.84 4.71
CA TYR A 121 -0.99 -13.26 4.30
C TYR A 121 -1.98 -13.49 3.14
N GLY A 122 -1.71 -14.58 2.39
CA GLY A 122 -2.29 -14.96 1.09
C GLY A 122 -3.64 -15.71 1.07
N LYS A 123 -4.50 -15.58 2.10
CA LYS A 123 -5.92 -16.00 2.03
C LYS A 123 -6.81 -14.99 2.77
N GLY A 124 -7.95 -14.63 2.20
CA GLY A 124 -8.87 -13.62 2.73
C GLY A 124 -8.69 -12.20 2.17
N PHE A 125 -8.03 -12.06 1.02
CA PHE A 125 -7.80 -10.76 0.40
C PHE A 125 -9.04 -10.17 -0.30
N ASP A 126 -10.12 -10.94 -0.40
CA ASP A 126 -11.39 -10.50 -1.00
C ASP A 126 -12.12 -9.50 -0.09
N GLY A 127 -12.67 -8.44 -0.67
CA GLY A 127 -13.44 -7.42 0.05
C GLY A 127 -12.62 -6.53 1.00
N PHE A 128 -13.27 -5.83 1.93
CA PHE A 128 -12.66 -5.13 3.08
C PHE A 128 -13.12 -5.79 4.39
N GLU A 129 -13.13 -7.12 4.41
CA GLU A 129 -13.43 -7.89 5.62
C GLU A 129 -12.17 -7.93 6.48
N TRP A 130 -12.19 -7.14 7.56
CA TRP A 130 -11.10 -7.08 8.54
C TRP A 130 -11.47 -8.08 9.64
N ILE A 131 -10.65 -9.13 9.81
CA ILE A 131 -10.79 -10.10 10.91
C ILE A 131 -10.28 -9.47 12.21
#